data_AF-A0A950ET61-F1
#
_entry.id   AF-A0A950ET61-F1
#
_cell.length_a   1.000
_cell.length_b   1.000
_cell.length_c   1.000
_cell.angle_alpha   90.00
_cell.angle_beta   90.00
_cell.angle_gamma   90.00
#
_symmetry.space_group_name_H-M   'P 1'
#
loop_
_entity.id
_entity.type
_entity.pdbx_description
1 polymer ?
#
loop_
_entity_poly.entity_id
_entity_poly.type
_entity_poly.pdbx_seq_one_letter_code
_entity_poly.pdbx_strand_id
1 'polypeptide(L)'
;MLPNGDIVGPDVAYVAREDLAVAPRSFARVVPDLAIEVTSPSDRISEVQEKLAMLRGQGVRTVALVDPDKNTMTIESEGEASRVLADGDVIEFRAVLPGWSMAV
;
A
#
# COMPACT_ATOMS: atom_id res chain seq x y z
N MET A 1 -9.45 -7.13 7.91
CA MET A 1 -10.51 -6.42 8.63
C MET A 1 -9.87 -5.31 9.41
N LEU A 2 -10.26 -4.09 9.08
CA LEU A 2 -9.71 -2.86 9.65
C LEU A 2 -10.47 -2.47 10.93
N PRO A 3 -9.97 -1.51 11.73
CA PRO A 3 -10.60 -1.06 12.95
C PRO A 3 -12.05 -0.60 12.78
N ASN A 4 -12.39 0.00 11.65
CA ASN A 4 -13.77 0.41 11.31
C ASN A 4 -14.72 -0.75 10.94
N GLY A 5 -14.23 -1.98 10.89
CA GLY A 5 -15.01 -3.17 10.50
C GLY A 5 -14.92 -3.54 9.02
N ASP A 6 -14.30 -2.71 8.19
CA ASP A 6 -14.20 -2.96 6.76
C ASP A 6 -13.33 -4.18 6.45
N ILE A 7 -13.76 -4.95 5.46
CA ILE A 7 -12.97 -6.03 4.87
C ILE A 7 -12.46 -5.52 3.54
N VAL A 8 -11.16 -5.22 3.52
CA VAL A 8 -10.44 -4.76 2.34
C VAL A 8 -9.47 -5.84 1.88
N GLY A 9 -9.27 -5.91 0.57
CA GLY A 9 -8.18 -6.61 -0.08
C GLY A 9 -7.49 -5.65 -1.03
N PRO A 10 -6.35 -5.03 -0.63
CA PRO A 10 -5.48 -4.39 -1.61
C PRO A 10 -4.81 -5.46 -2.47
N ASP A 11 -4.34 -5.07 -3.66
CA ASP A 11 -3.65 -5.99 -4.57
C ASP A 11 -2.39 -6.58 -3.94
N VAL A 12 -1.69 -5.77 -3.15
CA VAL A 12 -0.57 -6.21 -2.31
C VAL A 12 -0.73 -5.64 -0.90
N ALA A 13 -0.53 -6.49 0.10
CA ALA A 13 -0.38 -6.09 1.50
C ALA A 13 0.86 -6.72 2.12
N TYR A 14 1.53 -5.98 2.97
CA TYR A 14 2.55 -6.50 3.88
C TYR A 14 2.14 -6.21 5.33
N VAL A 15 2.33 -7.22 6.17
CA VAL A 15 2.11 -7.17 7.62
C VAL A 15 3.36 -7.73 8.28
N ALA A 16 3.92 -6.98 9.22
CA ALA A 16 5.07 -7.40 9.98
C ALA A 16 4.75 -8.66 10.82
N ARG A 17 5.77 -9.50 11.04
CA ARG A 17 5.57 -10.81 11.69
C ARG A 17 5.16 -10.66 13.16
N GLU A 18 5.61 -9.60 13.81
CA GLU A 18 5.23 -9.23 15.17
C GLU A 18 3.73 -8.97 15.32
N ASP A 19 3.10 -8.41 14.28
CA ASP A 19 1.67 -8.07 14.27
C ASP A 19 0.79 -9.23 13.75
N LEU A 20 1.37 -10.15 12.96
CA LEU A 20 0.68 -11.34 12.47
C LEU A 20 1.60 -12.56 12.42
N ALA A 21 1.85 -13.17 13.59
CA ALA A 21 2.74 -14.33 13.71
C ALA A 21 2.23 -15.58 12.98
N VAL A 22 0.90 -15.74 12.85
CA VAL A 22 0.26 -16.87 12.18
C VAL A 22 -0.82 -16.35 11.25
N ALA A 23 -0.71 -16.70 9.97
CA ALA A 23 -1.71 -16.36 8.98
C ALA A 23 -3.05 -17.09 9.28
N PRO A 24 -4.17 -16.36 9.44
CA PRO A 24 -5.47 -16.97 9.67
C PRO A 24 -5.99 -17.64 8.41
N ARG A 25 -6.87 -18.63 8.58
CA ARG A 25 -7.58 -19.28 7.46
C ARG A 25 -8.74 -18.44 6.91
N SER A 26 -8.99 -17.28 7.51
CA SER A 26 -10.03 -16.31 7.16
C SER A 26 -9.43 -14.89 7.19
N PHE A 27 -10.26 -13.85 7.04
CA PHE A 27 -9.78 -12.47 7.04
C PHE A 27 -9.01 -12.11 8.33
N ALA A 28 -7.76 -11.69 8.17
CA ALA A 28 -6.96 -11.20 9.29
C ALA A 28 -7.58 -9.92 9.88
N ARG A 29 -7.66 -9.84 11.20
CA ARG A 29 -8.02 -8.62 11.94
C ARG A 29 -6.73 -7.87 12.29
N VAL A 30 -6.16 -7.22 11.30
CA VAL A 30 -4.90 -6.51 11.39
C VAL A 30 -4.89 -5.36 10.40
N VAL A 31 -4.19 -4.28 10.74
CA VAL A 31 -3.89 -3.18 9.82
C VAL A 31 -2.56 -3.50 9.13
N PRO A 32 -2.49 -3.55 7.80
CA PRO A 32 -1.22 -3.77 7.13
C PRO A 32 -0.29 -2.58 7.29
N ASP A 33 1.01 -2.84 7.28
CA ASP A 33 2.03 -1.81 7.30
C ASP A 33 2.15 -1.13 5.94
N LEU A 34 2.01 -1.91 4.87
CA LEU A 34 2.05 -1.46 3.49
C LEU A 34 0.85 -2.01 2.72
N ALA A 35 0.18 -1.15 1.96
CA ALA A 35 -0.84 -1.52 0.99
C ALA A 35 -0.52 -0.90 -0.39
N ILE A 36 -0.63 -1.71 -1.45
CA ILE A 36 -0.42 -1.26 -2.83
C ILE A 36 -1.66 -1.59 -3.65
N GLU A 37 -2.09 -0.62 -4.46
CA GLU A 37 -3.13 -0.78 -5.47
C GLU A 37 -2.52 -0.57 -6.85
N VAL A 38 -2.90 -1.42 -7.80
CA VAL A 38 -2.54 -1.30 -9.21
C VAL A 38 -3.81 -0.96 -9.97
N THR A 39 -3.86 0.21 -10.61
CA THR A 39 -5.06 0.60 -11.36
C THR A 39 -5.28 -0.34 -12.53
N SER A 40 -6.52 -0.80 -12.72
CA SER A 40 -6.98 -1.49 -13.92
C SER A 40 -7.58 -0.51 -14.94
N PRO A 41 -7.72 -0.91 -16.22
CA PRO A 41 -8.28 -0.03 -17.25
C PRO A 41 -9.72 0.47 -16.98
N SER A 42 -10.47 -0.23 -16.13
CA SER A 42 -11.83 0.17 -15.74
C SER A 42 -11.89 1.07 -14.51
N ASP A 43 -10.79 1.20 -13.78
CA ASP A 43 -10.78 1.92 -12.52
C ASP A 43 -10.80 3.43 -12.73
N ARG A 44 -11.47 4.12 -11.80
CA ARG A 44 -11.37 5.56 -11.69
C ARG A 44 -10.27 5.86 -10.68
N ILE A 45 -9.22 6.55 -11.12
CA ILE A 45 -8.07 6.91 -10.26
C ILE A 45 -8.52 7.53 -8.94
N SER A 46 -9.54 8.39 -8.97
CA SER A 46 -10.08 9.03 -7.76
C SER A 46 -10.61 8.03 -6.72
N GLU A 47 -11.25 6.94 -7.17
CA GLU A 47 -11.80 5.91 -6.27
C GLU A 47 -10.67 5.09 -5.63
N VAL A 48 -9.61 4.80 -6.39
CA VAL A 48 -8.42 4.11 -5.86
C VAL A 48 -7.67 5.02 -4.88
N GLN A 49 -7.54 6.31 -5.17
CA GLN A 49 -6.95 7.29 -4.25
C GLN A 49 -7.77 7.44 -2.97
N GLU A 50 -9.11 7.44 -3.06
CA GLU A 50 -9.99 7.47 -1.89
C GLU A 50 -9.83 6.20 -1.03
N LYS A 51 -9.73 5.03 -1.67
CA LYS A 51 -9.42 3.77 -0.98
C LYS A 51 -8.09 3.84 -0.24
N LEU A 52 -7.02 4.32 -0.89
CA LEU A 52 -5.72 4.48 -0.25
C LEU A 52 -5.74 5.51 0.90
N ALA A 53 -6.44 6.63 0.74
CA ALA A 53 -6.62 7.63 1.80
C ALA A 53 -7.37 7.05 3.00
N MET A 54 -8.41 6.24 2.77
CA MET A 54 -9.13 5.52 3.83
C MET A 54 -8.19 4.55 4.54
N LEU A 55 -7.40 3.75 3.82
CA LEU A 55 -6.44 2.80 4.40
C LEU A 55 -5.42 3.52 5.29
N ARG A 56 -4.84 4.63 4.83
CA ARG A 56 -3.97 5.48 5.65
C ARG A 56 -4.69 5.96 6.91
N GLY A 57 -5.94 6.41 6.78
CA GLY A 57 -6.76 6.84 7.92
C GLY A 57 -7.05 5.72 8.93
N GLN A 58 -6.94 4.45 8.53
CA GLN A 58 -7.05 3.27 9.41
C GLN A 58 -5.71 2.86 10.04
N GLY A 59 -4.61 3.55 9.73
CA GLY A 59 -3.28 3.32 10.34
C GLY A 59 -2.28 2.60 9.44
N VAL A 60 -2.55 2.44 8.14
CA VAL A 60 -1.56 1.90 7.21
C VAL A 60 -0.41 2.89 7.05
N ARG A 61 0.81 2.46 7.39
CA ARG A 61 2.01 3.32 7.48
C ARG A 61 2.48 3.82 6.11
N THR A 62 2.43 2.96 5.10
CA THR A 62 2.77 3.30 3.72
C THR A 62 1.70 2.81 2.76
N VAL A 63 1.25 3.65 1.85
CA VAL A 63 0.42 3.24 0.71
C VAL A 63 1.11 3.56 -0.60
N ALA A 64 0.81 2.79 -1.63
CA ALA A 64 1.27 3.11 -2.98
C ALA A 64 0.20 2.86 -4.05
N LEU A 65 0.20 3.72 -5.05
CA LEU A 65 -0.61 3.61 -6.26
C LEU A 65 0.33 3.35 -7.44
N VAL A 66 0.15 2.22 -8.12
CA VAL A 66 0.78 1.96 -9.41
C VAL A 66 -0.23 2.30 -10.51
N ASP A 67 0.17 3.18 -11.43
CA ASP A 67 -0.58 3.55 -12.63
C ASP A 67 0.18 3.02 -13.86
N PRO A 68 -0.21 1.85 -14.39
CA PRO A 68 0.46 1.22 -15.53
C PRO A 68 0.30 2.02 -16.83
N ASP A 69 -0.78 2.79 -17.00
CA ASP A 69 -0.99 3.59 -18.21
C ASP A 69 0.02 4.75 -18.30
N LYS A 70 0.51 5.22 -17.13
CA LYS A 70 1.51 6.27 -17.03
C LYS A 70 2.92 5.77 -16.71
N ASN A 71 3.09 4.47 -16.45
CA ASN A 71 4.33 3.90 -15.89
C ASN A 71 4.82 4.69 -14.66
N THR A 72 3.92 4.93 -13.71
CA THR A 72 4.26 5.65 -12.48
C THR A 72 3.85 4.89 -11.24
N MET A 73 4.61 5.12 -10.16
CA MET A 73 4.24 4.68 -8.82
C MET A 73 4.26 5.87 -7.86
N THR A 74 3.12 6.16 -7.23
CA THR A 74 3.05 7.15 -6.16
C THR A 74 3.17 6.45 -4.81
N ILE A 75 4.10 6.86 -3.96
CA ILE A 75 4.32 6.32 -2.62
C ILE A 75 4.04 7.42 -1.60
N GLU A 76 3.22 7.10 -0.61
CA GLU A 76 2.92 7.96 0.53
C GLU A 76 3.22 7.21 1.83
N SER A 77 4.22 7.66 2.58
CA SER A 77 4.58 7.11 3.89
C SER A 77 4.29 8.11 5.00
N GLU A 78 3.94 7.60 6.19
CA GLU A 78 3.83 8.40 7.39
C GLU A 78 5.14 9.14 7.70
N GLY A 79 5.06 10.46 7.91
CA GLY A 79 6.22 11.29 8.23
C GLY A 79 7.13 11.63 7.04
N GLU A 80 6.81 11.19 5.82
CA GLU A 80 7.60 11.46 4.62
C GLU A 80 6.80 12.27 3.58
N ALA A 81 7.51 12.97 2.69
CA ALA A 81 6.89 13.61 1.53
C ALA A 81 6.46 12.54 0.52
N SER A 82 5.32 12.77 -0.14
CA SER A 82 4.87 11.92 -1.25
C SER A 82 5.93 11.89 -2.36
N ARG A 83 6.15 10.71 -2.93
CA ARG A 83 7.10 10.46 -4.01
C ARG A 83 6.38 9.88 -5.21
N VAL A 84 6.68 10.39 -6.39
CA VAL A 84 6.25 9.79 -7.66
C VAL A 84 7.50 9.25 -8.34
N LEU A 85 7.49 7.95 -8.63
CA LEU A 85 8.56 7.23 -9.31
C LEU A 85 8.13 6.96 -10.76
N ALA A 86 9.11 6.94 -11.65
CA ALA A 86 8.98 6.56 -13.04
C ALA A 86 10.06 5.53 -13.43
N ASP A 87 10.06 5.11 -14.69
CA ASP A 87 11.03 4.16 -15.22
C ASP A 87 12.48 4.59 -14.92
N GLY A 88 13.29 3.65 -14.40
CA GLY A 88 14.68 3.89 -14.02
C GLY A 88 14.88 4.39 -12.59
N ASP A 89 13.81 4.71 -11.86
CA ASP A 89 13.86 4.97 -10.43
C ASP A 89 13.99 3.68 -9.61
N VAL A 90 14.20 3.84 -8.30
CA VAL A 90 14.25 2.75 -7.33
C VAL A 90 13.09 2.86 -6.35
N ILE A 91 12.34 1.77 -6.22
CA ILE A 91 11.29 1.57 -5.23
C ILE A 91 11.94 1.25 -3.90
N GLU A 92 11.61 2.03 -2.88
CA GLU A 92 12.01 1.82 -1.49
C GLU A 92 10.82 2.10 -0.59
N PHE A 93 10.57 1.23 0.40
CA PHE A 93 9.55 1.44 1.42
C PHE A 93 10.21 1.61 2.79
N ARG A 94 10.99 2.68 2.94
CA ARG A 94 11.94 2.87 4.06
C ARG A 94 11.27 2.77 5.45
N ALA A 95 10.02 3.21 5.57
CA ALA A 95 9.26 3.17 6.82
C ALA A 95 8.82 1.76 7.24
N VAL A 96 8.68 0.81 6.30
CA VAL A 96 8.09 -0.52 6.57
C VAL A 96 8.97 -1.70 6.18
N LEU A 97 9.88 -1.51 5.23
CA LEU A 97 10.82 -2.52 4.71
C LEU A 97 12.24 -1.91 4.63
N PRO A 98 12.88 -1.61 5.77
CA PRO A 98 14.20 -0.98 5.78
C PRO A 98 15.25 -1.86 5.10
N GLY A 99 16.00 -1.27 4.16
CA GLY A 99 17.05 -1.96 3.40
C GLY A 99 16.56 -2.78 2.20
N TRP A 100 15.25 -2.85 1.95
CA TRP A 100 14.72 -3.43 0.72
C TRP A 100 14.64 -2.37 -0.38
N SER A 101 14.98 -2.76 -1.60
CA SER A 101 14.85 -1.93 -2.79
C SER A 101 14.62 -2.76 -4.04
N MET A 102 13.93 -2.20 -5.03
CA MET A 102 13.73 -2.81 -6.34
C MET A 102 13.76 -1.73 -7.42
N ALA A 103 14.35 -2.02 -8.57
CA ALA A 103 14.22 -1.12 -9.73
C ALA A 103 12.77 -1.13 -10.23
N VAL A 104 12.28 0.03 -10.68
CA VAL A 104 10.99 0.15 -11.37
C VAL A 104 11.03 -0.62 -12.69
#